data_AF-A0A934GF68-F1
#
_entry.id   AF-A0A934GF68-F1
#
_cell.length_a   1.000
_cell.length_b   1.000
_cell.length_c   1.000
_cell.angle_alpha   90.00
_cell.angle_beta   90.00
_cell.angle_gamma   90.00
#
_symmetry.space_group_name_H-M   'P 1'
#
loop_
_entity.id
_entity.type
_entity.pdbx_description
1 polymer ?
#
loop_
_entity_poly.entity_id
_entity_poly.type
_entity_poly.pdbx_seq_one_letter_code
_entity_poly.pdbx_strand_id
1 'polypeptide(L)'
;MSWFPIAIIAQIILGTSAVFDKMLLKRSIFNPLAYTFWLGVLGVFALVLLPFSSFAFSITTIGVALVAGALFLLAMYFLFASLHKGEASKSLLLIGGLTPVTTLLTASFILHERLSIAAVMGFGLLVTGGFVLFIFEKKELRKSIALLACASAIFFGLSNVLSKHVFLQGAFVEGFFWIKLGGVFLVLLFLANSSVRTKIFSSLHREHAEHHKLYLLNRGYAAAGSVLVNVAIFLAHPALVESTQSIKYAVIFIAAWFLLGEHFKGKVLAGKLIALFLIGVGFAWIALADFAHNIPVDAQRSIVWGATFSQKFSRELGLDWKENFTALLGELKPRAVRLVAYWDDIEKEQGAFDFSETDWLLEKASLAGTRVVFAVGMKAPRWPECHIPQWAKELDTEKREEVLRTYLTAVIEQYRDNPAIGMWQVENEPYLAFGDCPERGVQFLEKEVALVKSLDPTRLILTTDGGEFGLWYKAARNGDAFGTTMYRKVYPKIIGPKFGVVEYPLAPSFFRFKEKVVRRILGDWQKPFMVIELQAEPWGPKHILALTNEEQEEIFGPEYFKKTIEYAKETGFSEYYLWGSEWWYWKKMRGDARYWDIAKELFTTKDSIFLKK
;
A
#
# COMPACT_ATOMS: atom_id res chain seq x y z
N MET A 1 17.87 5.73 -2.10
CA MET A 1 18.29 4.35 -2.41
C MET A 1 17.28 3.40 -1.79
N SER A 2 16.77 2.40 -2.53
CA SER A 2 15.83 1.42 -1.95
C SER A 2 16.60 0.50 -0.99
N TRP A 3 16.06 0.33 0.22
CA TRP A 3 16.61 -0.53 1.27
C TRP A 3 16.54 -2.03 0.91
N PHE A 4 15.59 -2.38 0.03
CA PHE A 4 15.18 -3.76 -0.20
C PHE A 4 16.24 -4.58 -0.96
N PRO A 5 16.85 -4.09 -2.06
CA PRO A 5 17.98 -4.78 -2.70
C PRO A 5 19.18 -4.94 -1.75
N ILE A 6 19.45 -3.93 -0.92
CA ILE A 6 20.56 -3.96 0.06
C ILE A 6 20.33 -5.08 1.08
N ALA A 7 19.11 -5.19 1.61
CA ALA A 7 18.73 -6.27 2.53
C ALA A 7 18.88 -7.65 1.89
N ILE A 8 18.41 -7.84 0.65
CA ILE A 8 18.53 -9.13 -0.06
C ILE A 8 20.00 -9.53 -0.23
N ILE A 9 20.84 -8.63 -0.73
CA ILE A 9 22.28 -8.87 -0.90
C ILE A 9 22.90 -9.24 0.45
N ALA A 10 22.57 -8.50 1.51
CA ALA A 10 23.06 -8.78 2.85
C ALA A 10 22.71 -10.21 3.32
N GLN A 11 21.47 -10.66 3.12
CA GLN A 11 21.04 -12.00 3.53
C GLN A 11 21.64 -13.12 2.69
N ILE A 12 21.87 -12.89 1.39
CA ILE A 12 22.60 -13.84 0.52
C ILE A 12 24.05 -13.98 0.98
N ILE A 13 24.72 -12.86 1.29
CA ILE A 13 26.09 -12.84 1.83
C ILE A 13 26.15 -13.65 3.13
N LEU A 14 25.27 -13.34 4.08
CA LEU A 14 25.24 -14.05 5.36
C LEU A 14 24.88 -15.53 5.21
N GLY A 15 24.00 -15.88 4.28
CA GLY A 15 23.59 -17.27 4.02
C GLY A 15 24.70 -18.09 3.41
N THR A 16 25.35 -17.57 2.37
CA THR A 16 26.49 -18.23 1.70
C THR A 16 27.69 -18.32 2.62
N SER A 17 27.96 -17.29 3.43
CA SER A 17 29.01 -17.32 4.44
C SER A 17 28.80 -18.42 5.50
N ALA A 18 27.56 -18.63 5.93
CA ALA A 18 27.22 -19.72 6.85
C ALA A 18 27.43 -21.12 6.22
N VAL A 19 27.23 -21.26 4.91
CA VAL A 19 27.52 -22.50 4.18
C VAL A 19 29.03 -22.73 4.12
N PHE A 20 29.81 -21.71 3.79
CA PHE A 20 31.28 -21.80 3.80
C PHE A 20 31.82 -22.16 5.19
N ASP A 21 31.28 -21.58 6.25
CA ASP A 21 31.64 -21.95 7.63
C ASP A 21 31.43 -23.45 7.88
N LYS A 22 30.31 -24.02 7.41
CA LYS A 22 30.02 -25.45 7.55
C LYS A 22 30.97 -26.34 6.73
N MET A 23 31.50 -25.84 5.61
CA MET A 23 32.47 -26.56 4.77
C MET A 23 33.91 -26.46 5.31
N LEU A 24 34.29 -25.30 5.84
CA LEU A 24 35.66 -25.00 6.27
C LEU A 24 35.97 -25.44 7.70
N LEU A 25 34.95 -25.60 8.56
CA LEU A 25 35.13 -25.94 9.97
C LEU A 25 34.70 -27.39 10.24
N LYS A 26 35.60 -28.20 10.80
CA LYS A 26 35.22 -29.44 11.51
C LYS A 26 34.45 -29.05 12.78
N ARG A 27 33.51 -29.89 13.23
CA ARG A 27 32.76 -29.68 14.50
C ARG A 27 33.73 -29.43 15.65
N SER A 28 33.89 -28.17 16.03
CA SER A 28 34.71 -27.72 17.15
C SER A 28 33.82 -27.52 18.37
N ILE A 29 34.23 -28.04 19.52
CA ILE A 29 33.59 -27.73 20.80
C ILE A 29 34.01 -26.31 21.16
N PHE A 30 33.14 -25.34 20.88
CA PHE A 30 33.43 -23.94 21.17
C PHE A 30 32.83 -23.48 22.51
N ASN A 31 33.51 -22.54 23.18
CA ASN A 31 32.99 -21.90 24.38
C ASN A 31 32.17 -20.64 23.98
N PRO A 32 30.87 -20.56 24.32
CA PRO A 32 30.03 -19.42 23.94
C PRO A 32 30.53 -18.05 24.42
N LEU A 33 31.10 -17.98 25.63
CA LEU A 33 31.64 -16.73 26.17
C LEU A 33 32.87 -16.27 25.38
N ALA A 34 33.78 -17.21 25.08
CA ALA A 34 34.98 -16.89 24.32
C ALA A 34 34.64 -16.41 22.89
N TYR A 35 33.71 -17.08 22.22
CA TYR A 35 33.27 -16.70 20.88
C TYR A 35 32.57 -15.33 20.88
N THR A 36 31.73 -15.05 21.88
CA THR A 36 31.12 -13.73 22.05
C THR A 36 32.16 -12.65 22.27
N PHE A 37 33.16 -12.92 23.13
CA PHE A 37 34.23 -11.99 23.42
C PHE A 37 35.02 -11.61 22.17
N TRP A 38 35.53 -12.59 21.42
CA TRP A 38 36.30 -12.34 20.21
C TRP A 38 35.49 -11.65 19.13
N LEU A 39 34.21 -12.01 18.98
CA LEU A 39 33.31 -11.29 18.08
C LEU A 39 33.12 -9.82 18.48
N GLY A 40 32.98 -9.53 19.77
CA GLY A 40 32.84 -8.16 20.27
C GLY A 40 34.10 -7.33 20.06
N VAL A 41 35.28 -7.92 20.28
CA VAL A 41 36.58 -7.28 20.02
C VAL A 41 36.73 -6.89 18.56
N LEU A 42 36.20 -7.67 17.61
CA LEU A 42 36.22 -7.28 16.20
C LEU A 42 35.57 -5.90 15.99
N GLY A 43 34.59 -5.50 16.78
CA GLY A 43 33.94 -4.18 16.72
C GLY A 43 34.89 -2.98 16.81
N VAL A 44 36.13 -3.17 17.29
CA VAL A 44 37.21 -2.17 17.26
C VAL A 44 37.53 -1.69 15.84
N PHE A 45 37.22 -2.48 14.80
CA PHE A 45 37.36 -2.05 13.40
C PHE A 45 36.61 -0.74 13.11
N ALA A 46 35.55 -0.43 13.88
CA ALA A 46 34.80 0.80 13.73
C ALA A 46 35.65 2.05 13.94
N LEU A 47 36.81 1.97 14.62
CA LEU A 47 37.76 3.10 14.72
C LEU A 47 38.24 3.59 13.35
N VAL A 48 38.24 2.75 12.31
CA VAL A 48 38.58 3.16 10.93
C VAL A 48 37.56 4.16 10.38
N LEU A 49 36.35 4.20 10.94
CA LEU A 49 35.28 5.12 10.54
C LEU A 49 35.42 6.51 11.17
N LEU A 50 36.32 6.71 12.14
CA LEU A 50 36.51 8.00 12.82
C LEU A 50 36.70 9.19 11.86
N PRO A 51 37.51 9.11 10.78
CA PRO A 51 37.73 10.25 9.90
C PRO A 51 36.50 10.64 9.06
N PHE A 52 35.48 9.77 9.00
CA PHE A 52 34.28 9.96 8.17
C PHE A 52 33.06 10.41 8.98
N SER A 53 33.26 10.78 10.25
CA SER A 53 32.20 11.15 11.19
C SER A 53 32.37 12.59 11.69
N SER A 54 31.25 13.30 11.83
CA SER A 54 31.19 14.66 12.39
C SER A 54 31.11 14.70 13.92
N PHE A 55 30.83 13.57 14.57
CA PHE A 55 30.66 13.46 16.04
C PHE A 55 29.67 14.49 16.64
N ALA A 56 28.51 14.63 16.00
CA ALA A 56 27.49 15.61 16.36
C ALA A 56 26.40 15.06 17.31
N PHE A 57 26.45 13.77 17.69
CA PHE A 57 25.41 13.15 18.51
C PHE A 57 25.37 13.68 19.94
N SER A 58 24.15 13.81 20.46
CA SER A 58 23.93 14.13 21.87
C SER A 58 24.37 12.98 22.79
N ILE A 59 24.69 13.30 24.05
CA ILE A 59 25.13 12.30 25.03
C ILE A 59 24.08 11.21 25.28
N THR A 60 22.80 11.54 25.16
CA THR A 60 21.69 10.59 25.26
C THR A 60 21.69 9.63 24.07
N THR A 61 21.90 10.14 22.84
CA THR A 61 21.98 9.32 21.62
C THR A 61 23.18 8.39 21.66
N ILE A 62 24.34 8.89 22.12
CA ILE A 62 25.54 8.06 22.35
C ILE A 62 25.23 6.96 23.37
N GLY A 63 24.58 7.31 24.50
CA GLY A 63 24.16 6.33 25.51
C GLY A 63 23.27 5.24 24.94
N VAL A 64 22.25 5.60 24.15
CA VAL A 64 21.36 4.62 23.47
C VAL A 64 22.14 3.76 22.47
N ALA A 65 23.08 4.33 21.72
CA ALA A 65 23.93 3.58 20.79
C ALA A 65 24.80 2.54 21.51
N LEU A 66 25.43 2.93 22.62
CA LEU A 66 26.22 2.00 23.43
C LEU A 66 25.37 0.84 23.97
N VAL A 67 24.16 1.13 24.45
CA VAL A 67 23.20 0.11 24.91
C VAL A 67 22.77 -0.80 23.76
N ALA A 68 22.47 -0.25 22.58
CA ALA A 68 22.11 -1.03 21.40
C ALA A 68 23.23 -2.04 21.04
N GLY A 69 24.48 -1.59 21.06
CA GLY A 69 25.67 -2.43 20.85
C GLY A 69 25.86 -3.52 21.89
N ALA A 70 25.70 -3.18 23.17
CA ALA A 70 25.79 -4.14 24.27
C ALA A 70 24.70 -5.21 24.15
N LEU A 71 23.45 -4.82 23.87
CA LEU A 71 22.35 -5.76 23.68
C LEU A 71 22.57 -6.69 22.47
N PHE A 72 23.18 -6.19 21.39
CA PHE A 72 23.57 -7.04 20.25
C PHE A 72 24.55 -8.13 20.69
N LEU A 73 25.59 -7.78 21.46
CA LEU A 73 26.56 -8.76 21.94
C LEU A 73 25.94 -9.75 22.94
N LEU A 74 25.02 -9.28 23.78
CA LEU A 74 24.25 -10.15 24.66
C LEU A 74 23.36 -11.12 23.87
N ALA A 75 22.73 -10.66 22.79
CA ALA A 75 21.98 -11.51 21.87
C ALA A 75 22.86 -12.60 21.23
N MET A 76 24.08 -12.23 20.80
CA MET A 76 25.08 -13.16 20.28
C MET A 76 25.52 -14.20 21.32
N TYR A 77 25.68 -13.81 22.58
CA TYR A 77 25.97 -14.76 23.66
C TYR A 77 24.86 -15.82 23.81
N PHE A 78 23.60 -15.39 23.88
CA PHE A 78 22.47 -16.30 23.98
C PHE A 78 22.32 -17.20 22.75
N LEU A 79 22.60 -16.67 21.55
CA LEU A 79 22.70 -17.44 20.32
C LEU A 79 23.75 -18.54 20.46
N PHE A 80 25.01 -18.18 20.76
CA PHE A 80 26.10 -19.15 20.89
C PHE A 80 25.84 -20.17 22.01
N ALA A 81 25.23 -19.76 23.13
CA ALA A 81 24.83 -20.67 24.20
C ALA A 81 23.74 -21.65 23.76
N SER A 82 22.78 -21.20 22.94
CA SER A 82 21.76 -22.06 22.33
C SER A 82 22.39 -23.06 21.36
N LEU A 83 23.30 -22.62 20.51
CA LEU A 83 24.03 -23.47 19.55
C LEU A 83 24.95 -24.49 20.24
N HIS A 84 25.54 -24.14 21.38
CA HIS A 84 26.41 -25.05 22.14
C HIS A 84 25.63 -26.16 22.85
N LYS A 85 24.44 -25.83 23.39
CA LYS A 85 23.57 -26.80 24.10
C LYS A 85 22.64 -27.58 23.18
N GLY A 86 22.52 -27.18 21.93
CA GLY A 86 21.48 -27.62 21.03
C GLY A 86 21.94 -27.78 19.60
N GLU A 87 20.97 -27.96 18.71
CA GLU A 87 21.25 -28.12 17.29
C GLU A 87 21.21 -26.80 16.55
N ALA A 88 22.28 -26.52 15.81
CA ALA A 88 22.47 -25.23 15.16
C ALA A 88 21.31 -24.85 14.23
N SER A 89 20.84 -25.78 13.41
CA SER A 89 19.80 -25.52 12.41
C SER A 89 18.48 -25.07 13.04
N LYS A 90 18.03 -25.74 14.11
CA LYS A 90 16.71 -25.45 14.71
C LYS A 90 16.73 -24.20 15.59
N SER A 91 17.81 -23.95 16.32
CA SER A 91 17.99 -22.71 17.08
C SER A 91 18.05 -21.48 16.17
N LEU A 92 18.79 -21.56 15.06
CA LEU A 92 18.89 -20.46 14.10
C LEU A 92 17.54 -20.13 13.45
N LEU A 93 16.77 -21.14 13.05
CA LEU A 93 15.45 -20.93 12.47
C LEU A 93 14.46 -20.30 13.47
N LEU A 94 14.48 -20.73 14.74
CA LEU A 94 13.64 -20.12 15.78
C LEU A 94 14.00 -18.65 16.00
N ILE A 95 15.29 -18.34 16.12
CA ILE A 95 15.76 -16.95 16.28
C ILE A 95 15.36 -16.13 15.06
N GLY A 96 15.61 -16.65 13.85
CA GLY A 96 15.27 -15.99 12.59
C GLY A 96 13.77 -15.70 12.40
N GLY A 97 12.89 -16.59 12.85
CA GLY A 97 11.43 -16.36 12.80
C GLY A 97 10.94 -15.42 13.89
N LEU A 98 11.55 -15.46 15.08
CA LEU A 98 11.08 -14.70 16.24
C LEU A 98 11.63 -13.27 16.31
N THR A 99 12.88 -13.03 15.87
CA THR A 99 13.50 -11.69 15.89
C THR A 99 12.69 -10.63 15.14
N PRO A 100 12.14 -10.86 13.94
CA PRO A 100 11.33 -9.86 13.26
C PRO A 100 10.04 -9.52 14.04
N VAL A 101 9.43 -10.51 14.71
CA VAL A 101 8.23 -10.32 15.54
C VAL A 101 8.55 -9.50 16.77
N THR A 102 9.61 -9.84 17.50
CA THR A 102 10.04 -9.07 18.68
C THR A 102 10.42 -7.64 18.28
N THR A 103 11.10 -7.48 17.14
CA THR A 103 11.44 -6.17 16.56
C THR A 103 10.20 -5.33 16.25
N LEU A 104 9.17 -5.92 15.61
CA LEU A 104 7.93 -5.19 15.31
C LEU A 104 7.20 -4.75 16.57
N LEU A 105 7.11 -5.64 17.56
CA LEU A 105 6.51 -5.34 18.85
C LEU A 105 7.25 -4.21 19.56
N THR A 106 8.57 -4.31 19.73
CA THR A 106 9.34 -3.26 20.42
C THR A 106 9.38 -1.96 19.63
N ALA A 107 9.43 -1.99 18.30
CA ALA A 107 9.37 -0.80 17.45
C ALA A 107 8.07 -0.02 17.65
N SER A 108 6.94 -0.72 17.79
CA SER A 108 5.63 -0.09 18.01
C SER A 108 5.56 0.73 19.31
N PHE A 109 6.32 0.32 20.33
CA PHE A 109 6.41 1.02 21.62
C PHE A 109 7.46 2.14 21.64
N ILE A 110 8.61 1.95 20.97
CA ILE A 110 9.77 2.86 21.07
C ILE A 110 9.78 3.90 19.93
N LEU A 111 9.48 3.49 18.70
CA LEU A 111 9.56 4.37 17.52
C LEU A 111 8.22 5.04 17.20
N HIS A 112 7.11 4.50 17.73
CA HIS A 112 5.74 4.90 17.38
C HIS A 112 5.43 4.83 15.87
N GLU A 113 6.25 4.12 15.10
CA GLU A 113 6.04 3.85 13.68
C GLU A 113 5.07 2.68 13.49
N ARG A 114 4.20 2.79 12.48
CA ARG A 114 3.30 1.71 12.06
C ARG A 114 3.67 1.29 10.64
N LEU A 115 3.67 -0.02 10.40
CA LEU A 115 3.80 -0.56 9.05
C LEU A 115 2.52 -0.32 8.24
N SER A 116 2.66 -0.03 6.95
CA SER A 116 1.52 -0.01 6.03
C SER A 116 0.91 -1.42 5.91
N ILE A 117 -0.37 -1.52 5.56
CA ILE A 117 -1.04 -2.82 5.43
C ILE A 117 -0.36 -3.71 4.38
N ALA A 118 0.12 -3.13 3.28
CA ALA A 118 0.94 -3.85 2.30
C ALA A 118 2.22 -4.40 2.93
N ALA A 119 2.92 -3.61 3.74
CA ALA A 119 4.12 -4.05 4.45
C ALA A 119 3.81 -5.12 5.52
N VAL A 120 2.69 -5.02 6.23
CA VAL A 120 2.24 -6.04 7.21
C VAL A 120 1.96 -7.37 6.53
N MET A 121 1.30 -7.38 5.37
CA MET A 121 1.05 -8.62 4.61
C MET A 121 2.35 -9.28 4.14
N GLY A 122 3.28 -8.50 3.57
CA GLY A 122 4.60 -8.99 3.17
C GLY A 122 5.40 -9.53 4.35
N PHE A 123 5.45 -8.77 5.45
CA PHE A 123 6.06 -9.19 6.72
C PHE A 123 5.47 -10.51 7.23
N GLY A 124 4.14 -10.63 7.24
CA GLY A 124 3.44 -11.84 7.67
C GLY A 124 3.87 -13.06 6.87
N LEU A 125 3.89 -12.97 5.54
CA LEU A 125 4.34 -14.05 4.67
C LEU A 125 5.80 -14.47 4.95
N LEU A 126 6.71 -13.50 5.10
CA LEU A 126 8.12 -13.77 5.38
C LEU A 126 8.36 -14.44 6.73
N VAL A 127 7.66 -13.97 7.77
CA VAL A 127 7.74 -14.51 9.13
C VAL A 127 7.12 -15.91 9.18
N THR A 128 5.94 -16.10 8.59
CA THR A 128 5.29 -17.42 8.49
C THR A 128 6.18 -18.40 7.75
N GLY A 129 6.80 -18.01 6.63
CA GLY A 129 7.77 -18.84 5.92
C GLY A 129 8.94 -19.28 6.79
N GLY A 130 9.49 -18.37 7.62
CA GLY A 130 10.52 -18.68 8.60
C GLY A 130 10.06 -19.70 9.66
N PHE A 131 8.85 -19.54 10.20
CA PHE A 131 8.28 -20.50 11.16
C PHE A 131 7.96 -21.85 10.53
N VAL A 132 7.53 -21.91 9.26
CA VAL A 132 7.32 -23.17 8.55
C VAL A 132 8.65 -23.93 8.41
N LEU A 133 9.76 -23.25 8.08
CA LEU A 133 11.09 -23.89 8.08
C LEU A 133 11.43 -24.48 9.46
N PHE A 134 11.13 -23.76 10.53
CA PHE A 134 11.37 -24.21 11.90
C PHE A 134 10.54 -25.44 12.29
N ILE A 135 9.24 -25.44 11.99
CA ILE A 135 8.29 -26.51 12.35
C ILE A 135 8.66 -27.83 11.68
N PHE A 136 9.03 -27.79 10.40
CA PHE A 136 9.33 -28.98 9.60
C PHE A 136 10.77 -29.50 9.77
N GLU A 137 11.56 -28.89 10.66
CA GLU A 137 12.89 -29.39 11.00
C GLU A 137 12.78 -30.60 11.94
N LYS A 138 13.36 -31.75 11.52
CA LYS A 138 13.06 -33.10 12.04
C LYS A 138 13.25 -33.29 13.55
N LYS A 139 14.08 -32.49 14.19
CA LYS A 139 14.62 -32.79 15.52
C LYS A 139 13.92 -31.99 16.60
N GLU A 140 13.68 -32.58 17.77
CA GLU A 140 13.02 -31.88 18.88
C GLU A 140 13.93 -30.80 19.48
N LEU A 141 13.32 -29.69 19.90
CA LEU A 141 14.03 -28.61 20.58
C LEU A 141 13.72 -28.66 22.07
N ARG A 142 14.72 -28.96 22.90
CA ARG A 142 14.57 -28.94 24.36
C ARG A 142 14.18 -27.53 24.84
N LYS A 143 13.28 -27.46 25.83
CA LYS A 143 12.80 -26.19 26.41
C LYS A 143 13.91 -25.22 26.82
N SER A 144 15.01 -25.73 27.39
CA SER A 144 16.17 -24.89 27.79
C SER A 144 16.88 -24.23 26.60
N ILE A 145 16.96 -24.91 25.45
CA ILE A 145 17.55 -24.37 24.22
C ILE A 145 16.61 -23.33 23.61
N ALA A 146 15.30 -23.61 23.62
CA ALA A 146 14.27 -22.70 23.15
C ALA A 146 14.28 -21.39 23.94
N LEU A 147 14.40 -21.43 25.28
CA LEU A 147 14.50 -20.23 26.12
C LEU A 147 15.72 -19.35 25.76
N LEU A 148 16.88 -19.97 25.50
CA LEU A 148 18.07 -19.24 25.06
C LEU A 148 17.88 -18.60 23.68
N ALA A 149 17.25 -19.33 22.75
CA ALA A 149 16.92 -18.81 21.43
C ALA A 149 15.91 -17.64 21.52
N CYS A 150 14.88 -17.75 22.36
CA CYS A 150 13.93 -16.66 22.60
C CYS A 150 14.61 -15.42 23.21
N ALA A 151 15.48 -15.60 24.20
CA ALA A 151 16.25 -14.50 24.78
C ALA A 151 17.10 -13.81 23.70
N SER A 152 17.80 -14.59 22.87
CA SER A 152 18.58 -14.07 21.75
C SER A 152 17.72 -13.24 20.79
N ALA A 153 16.56 -13.74 20.38
CA ALA A 153 15.64 -13.03 19.48
C ALA A 153 15.08 -11.73 20.07
N ILE A 154 14.79 -11.70 21.37
CA ILE A 154 14.34 -10.49 22.08
C ILE A 154 15.46 -9.44 22.10
N PHE A 155 16.68 -9.84 22.47
CA PHE A 155 17.81 -8.91 22.52
C PHE A 155 18.23 -8.40 21.15
N PHE A 156 18.20 -9.25 20.10
CA PHE A 156 18.41 -8.77 18.73
C PHE A 156 17.33 -7.76 18.32
N GLY A 157 16.05 -8.07 18.57
CA GLY A 157 14.98 -7.17 18.20
C GLY A 157 15.06 -5.82 18.91
N LEU A 158 15.33 -5.82 20.22
CA LEU A 158 15.55 -4.58 20.98
C LEU A 158 16.77 -3.81 20.49
N SER A 159 17.90 -4.49 20.27
CA SER A 159 19.12 -3.87 19.75
C SER A 159 18.90 -3.20 18.39
N ASN A 160 18.19 -3.86 17.47
CA ASN A 160 17.90 -3.32 16.15
C ASN A 160 16.94 -2.11 16.20
N VAL A 161 15.97 -2.10 17.11
CA VAL A 161 15.07 -0.95 17.32
C VAL A 161 15.83 0.24 17.90
N LEU A 162 16.70 0.01 18.89
CA LEU A 162 17.54 1.09 19.43
C LEU A 162 18.56 1.58 18.40
N SER A 163 19.10 0.69 17.56
CA SER A 163 19.96 1.07 16.44
C SER A 163 19.20 1.96 15.45
N LYS A 164 17.95 1.62 15.12
CA LYS A 164 17.09 2.47 14.29
C LYS A 164 16.85 3.83 14.96
N HIS A 165 16.57 3.85 16.26
CA HIS A 165 16.37 5.10 17.00
C HIS A 165 17.60 6.01 16.89
N VAL A 166 18.81 5.46 17.02
CA VAL A 166 20.07 6.19 16.84
C VAL A 166 20.23 6.69 15.40
N PHE A 167 19.92 5.86 14.41
CA PHE A 167 19.99 6.22 12.99
C PHE A 167 19.01 7.32 12.57
N LEU A 168 17.92 7.52 13.31
CA LEU A 168 17.01 8.64 13.08
C LEU A 168 17.57 9.98 13.58
N GLN A 169 18.62 9.99 14.41
CA GLN A 169 19.21 11.20 14.98
C GLN A 169 20.39 11.78 14.17
N GLY A 170 20.85 11.09 13.12
CA GLY A 170 21.86 11.64 12.21
C GLY A 170 22.53 10.62 11.30
N ALA A 171 23.82 10.82 11.00
CA ALA A 171 24.51 10.07 9.96
C ALA A 171 24.74 8.58 10.33
N PHE A 172 24.62 7.71 9.32
CA PHE A 172 24.84 6.26 9.47
C PHE A 172 26.21 5.93 10.10
N VAL A 173 27.28 6.55 9.60
CA VAL A 173 28.66 6.26 10.03
C VAL A 173 28.85 6.51 11.52
N GLU A 174 28.36 7.65 12.02
CA GLU A 174 28.47 8.04 13.41
C GLU A 174 27.66 7.11 14.33
N GLY A 175 26.41 6.80 13.96
CA GLY A 175 25.59 5.86 14.72
C GLY A 175 26.17 4.45 14.74
N PHE A 176 26.61 3.96 13.58
CA PHE A 176 27.21 2.64 13.46
C PHE A 176 28.48 2.53 14.31
N PHE A 177 29.31 3.58 14.31
CA PHE A 177 30.51 3.66 15.15
C PHE A 177 30.19 3.47 16.64
N TRP A 178 29.29 4.27 17.20
CA TRP A 178 28.95 4.20 18.63
C TRP A 178 28.27 2.87 18.99
N ILE A 179 27.42 2.34 18.10
CA ILE A 179 26.81 1.01 18.30
C ILE A 179 27.89 -0.07 18.40
N LYS A 180 28.93 -0.05 17.55
CA LYS A 180 30.01 -1.05 17.64
C LYS A 180 30.84 -0.89 18.91
N LEU A 181 31.12 0.34 19.35
CA LEU A 181 31.82 0.56 20.62
C LEU A 181 31.04 0.05 21.84
N GLY A 182 29.70 0.14 21.83
CA GLY A 182 28.87 -0.45 22.89
C GLY A 182 29.10 -1.94 23.08
N GLY A 183 29.21 -2.68 21.98
CA GLY A 183 29.56 -4.10 21.98
C GLY A 183 30.97 -4.37 22.51
N VAL A 184 31.95 -3.55 22.09
CA VAL A 184 33.34 -3.63 22.58
C VAL A 184 33.40 -3.41 24.09
N PHE A 185 32.74 -2.39 24.62
CA PHE A 185 32.73 -2.12 26.05
C PHE A 185 32.11 -3.27 26.85
N LEU A 186 31.00 -3.85 26.37
CA LEU A 186 30.38 -4.99 27.06
C LEU A 186 31.36 -6.18 27.17
N VAL A 187 32.08 -6.53 26.10
CA VAL A 187 33.00 -7.67 26.16
C VAL A 187 34.27 -7.36 26.96
N LEU A 188 34.71 -6.11 27.02
CA LEU A 188 35.81 -5.71 27.92
C LEU A 188 35.43 -5.90 29.40
N LEU A 189 34.16 -5.68 29.77
CA LEU A 189 33.68 -5.98 31.12
C LEU A 189 33.78 -7.47 31.49
N PHE A 190 33.78 -8.39 30.51
CA PHE A 190 33.96 -9.83 30.79
C PHE A 190 35.35 -10.13 31.37
N LEU A 191 36.35 -9.30 31.08
CA LEU A 191 37.72 -9.45 31.59
C LEU A 191 37.85 -9.11 33.07
N ALA A 192 36.88 -8.39 33.65
CA ALA A 192 36.85 -8.08 35.08
C ALA A 192 36.68 -9.34 35.94
N ASN A 193 36.07 -10.40 35.39
CA ASN A 193 35.90 -11.68 36.09
C ASN A 193 37.06 -12.63 35.78
N SER A 194 37.83 -12.99 36.81
CA SER A 194 39.02 -13.85 36.68
C SER A 194 38.71 -15.24 36.09
N SER A 195 37.54 -15.82 36.40
CA SER A 195 37.11 -17.12 35.86
C SER A 195 36.77 -17.04 34.37
N VAL A 196 36.11 -15.96 33.95
CA VAL A 196 35.75 -15.72 32.54
C VAL A 196 37.00 -15.45 31.71
N ARG A 197 37.91 -14.62 32.22
CA ARG A 197 39.21 -14.33 31.59
C ARG A 197 39.99 -15.59 31.26
N THR A 198 40.14 -16.52 32.23
CA THR A 198 40.85 -17.78 32.01
C THR A 198 40.18 -18.64 30.94
N LYS A 199 38.84 -18.68 30.88
CA LYS A 199 38.09 -19.42 29.83
C LYS A 199 38.27 -18.81 28.43
N ILE A 200 38.33 -17.48 28.32
CA ILE A 200 38.54 -16.79 27.05
C ILE A 200 39.93 -17.11 26.50
N PHE A 201 40.99 -16.87 27.28
CA PHE A 201 42.36 -17.01 26.77
C PHE A 201 42.82 -18.47 26.61
N SER A 202 42.27 -19.41 27.38
CA SER A 202 42.56 -20.85 27.20
C SER A 202 41.95 -21.44 25.92
N SER A 203 40.90 -20.81 25.36
CA SER A 203 40.27 -21.25 24.11
C SER A 203 41.05 -20.88 22.85
N LEU A 204 42.01 -19.95 22.95
CA LEU A 204 42.79 -19.40 21.83
C LEU A 204 43.81 -20.40 21.24
N HIS A 205 44.19 -21.42 22.02
CA HIS A 205 45.27 -22.36 21.70
C HIS A 205 44.81 -23.64 20.97
N ARG A 206 43.57 -23.72 20.46
CA ARG A 206 42.99 -25.00 19.98
C ARG A 206 42.53 -25.09 18.53
N GLU A 207 42.61 -24.04 17.71
CA GLU A 207 42.14 -24.13 16.31
C GLU A 207 43.28 -23.99 15.29
N HIS A 208 43.91 -25.12 14.94
CA HIS A 208 44.60 -25.28 13.66
C HIS A 208 43.55 -25.60 12.58
N ALA A 209 42.97 -24.56 11.98
CA ALA A 209 42.22 -24.72 10.74
C ALA A 209 43.21 -24.82 9.57
N GLU A 210 43.20 -25.95 8.83
CA GLU A 210 44.03 -26.18 7.64
C GLU A 210 43.85 -25.10 6.54
N HIS A 211 42.80 -24.27 6.64
CA HIS A 211 42.44 -23.21 5.70
C HIS A 211 42.23 -21.83 6.37
N HIS A 212 43.10 -21.44 7.30
CA HIS A 212 42.99 -20.18 8.06
C HIS A 212 42.73 -18.92 7.19
N LYS A 213 43.38 -18.79 6.02
CA LYS A 213 43.18 -17.64 5.12
C LYS A 213 41.76 -17.57 4.55
N LEU A 214 41.21 -18.70 4.09
CA LEU A 214 39.86 -18.77 3.53
C LEU A 214 38.81 -18.49 4.60
N TYR A 215 39.04 -18.99 5.83
CA TYR A 215 38.20 -18.69 6.98
C TYR A 215 38.18 -17.19 7.30
N LEU A 216 39.35 -16.52 7.35
CA LEU A 216 39.43 -15.08 7.60
C LEU A 216 38.72 -14.26 6.50
N LEU A 217 38.88 -14.65 5.24
CA LEU A 217 38.18 -14.01 4.12
C LEU A 217 36.66 -14.18 4.23
N ASN A 218 36.19 -15.37 4.62
CA ASN A 218 34.75 -15.59 4.88
C ASN A 218 34.24 -14.72 6.04
N ARG A 219 35.05 -14.46 7.08
CA ARG A 219 34.68 -13.57 8.19
C ARG A 219 34.54 -12.12 7.74
N GLY A 220 35.46 -11.64 6.90
CA GLY A 220 35.34 -10.32 6.28
C GLY A 220 34.09 -10.20 5.40
N TYR A 221 33.80 -11.24 4.62
CA TYR A 221 32.59 -11.34 3.80
C TYR A 221 31.30 -11.30 4.66
N ALA A 222 31.24 -12.07 5.75
CA ALA A 222 30.12 -12.02 6.71
C ALA A 222 29.96 -10.64 7.35
N ALA A 223 31.08 -9.98 7.70
CA ALA A 223 31.08 -8.65 8.28
C ALA A 223 30.50 -7.61 7.30
N ALA A 224 30.85 -7.69 6.02
CA ALA A 224 30.26 -6.85 4.98
C ALA A 224 28.73 -7.05 4.89
N GLY A 225 28.27 -8.31 4.93
CA GLY A 225 26.83 -8.60 5.01
C GLY A 225 26.16 -7.98 6.24
N SER A 226 26.80 -8.05 7.41
CA SER A 226 26.27 -7.43 8.64
C SER A 226 26.21 -5.90 8.57
N VAL A 227 27.19 -5.25 7.93
CA VAL A 227 27.16 -3.80 7.67
C VAL A 227 25.98 -3.46 6.77
N LEU A 228 25.76 -4.22 5.69
CA LEU A 228 24.63 -4.00 4.79
C LEU A 228 23.26 -4.19 5.46
N VAL A 229 23.12 -5.12 6.41
CA VAL A 229 21.91 -5.20 7.25
C VAL A 229 21.70 -3.91 8.03
N ASN A 230 22.75 -3.34 8.63
CA ASN A 230 22.65 -2.07 9.36
C ASN A 230 22.31 -0.90 8.43
N VAL A 231 22.85 -0.86 7.21
CA VAL A 231 22.47 0.12 6.17
C VAL A 231 21.00 -0.04 5.80
N ALA A 232 20.50 -1.25 5.65
CA ALA A 232 19.08 -1.49 5.38
C ALA A 232 18.20 -1.03 6.56
N ILE A 233 18.61 -1.27 7.82
CA ILE A 233 17.91 -0.75 9.02
C ILE A 233 17.94 0.79 9.04
N PHE A 234 19.05 1.41 8.66
CA PHE A 234 19.14 2.86 8.53
C PHE A 234 18.06 3.39 7.55
N LEU A 235 17.90 2.73 6.40
CA LEU A 235 16.98 3.15 5.33
C LEU A 235 15.50 2.75 5.53
N ALA A 236 15.19 1.77 6.38
CA ALA A 236 13.83 1.23 6.48
C ALA A 236 13.43 0.83 7.90
N HIS A 237 12.20 0.34 8.04
CA HIS A 237 11.71 -0.17 9.32
C HIS A 237 12.46 -1.47 9.70
N PRO A 238 13.04 -1.57 10.92
CA PRO A 238 13.91 -2.68 11.29
C PRO A 238 13.23 -4.04 11.20
N ALA A 239 11.93 -4.13 11.54
CA ALA A 239 11.19 -5.39 11.44
C ALA A 239 11.07 -5.93 10.00
N LEU A 240 10.96 -5.05 9.00
CA LEU A 240 10.92 -5.48 7.59
C LEU A 240 12.28 -6.01 7.17
N VAL A 241 13.36 -5.30 7.51
CA VAL A 241 14.74 -5.72 7.22
C VAL A 241 15.02 -7.07 7.88
N GLU A 242 14.66 -7.24 9.15
CA GLU A 242 14.87 -8.49 9.88
C GLU A 242 14.04 -9.63 9.29
N SER A 243 12.80 -9.38 8.85
CA SER A 243 12.00 -10.42 8.19
C SER A 243 12.64 -10.97 6.92
N THR A 244 13.57 -10.21 6.30
CA THR A 244 14.31 -10.70 5.14
C THR A 244 15.29 -11.84 5.47
N GLN A 245 15.63 -12.06 6.75
CA GLN A 245 16.48 -13.17 7.18
C GLN A 245 15.97 -14.54 6.75
N SER A 246 14.68 -14.69 6.42
CA SER A 246 14.15 -15.89 5.80
C SER A 246 14.88 -16.28 4.49
N ILE A 247 15.45 -15.31 3.74
CA ILE A 247 16.33 -15.58 2.57
C ILE A 247 17.58 -16.30 3.00
N LYS A 248 18.26 -15.84 4.05
CA LYS A 248 19.49 -16.44 4.54
C LYS A 248 19.29 -17.93 4.78
N TYR A 249 18.16 -18.31 5.37
CA TYR A 249 17.82 -19.72 5.60
C TYR A 249 17.41 -20.46 4.34
N ALA A 250 16.72 -19.81 3.39
CA ALA A 250 16.45 -20.40 2.08
C ALA A 250 17.76 -20.70 1.31
N VAL A 251 18.73 -19.78 1.34
CA VAL A 251 20.06 -19.96 0.74
C VAL A 251 20.78 -21.14 1.39
N ILE A 252 20.80 -21.21 2.73
CA ILE A 252 21.40 -22.34 3.47
C ILE A 252 20.73 -23.65 3.08
N PHE A 253 19.40 -23.69 2.95
CA PHE A 253 18.67 -24.89 2.56
C PHE A 253 19.01 -25.33 1.13
N ILE A 254 18.97 -24.41 0.15
CA ILE A 254 19.29 -24.70 -1.25
C ILE A 254 20.74 -25.21 -1.35
N ALA A 255 21.68 -24.55 -0.69
CA ALA A 255 23.06 -24.97 -0.66
C ALA A 255 23.24 -26.34 0.03
N ALA A 256 22.53 -26.60 1.14
CA ALA A 256 22.59 -27.89 1.81
C ALA A 256 22.10 -29.03 0.91
N TRP A 257 21.06 -28.78 0.12
CA TRP A 257 20.57 -29.76 -0.83
C TRP A 257 21.58 -30.00 -1.97
N PHE A 258 21.96 -28.96 -2.71
CA PHE A 258 22.71 -29.13 -3.96
C PHE A 258 24.23 -29.23 -3.77
N LEU A 259 24.80 -28.48 -2.82
CA LEU A 259 26.25 -28.41 -2.60
C LEU A 259 26.73 -29.41 -1.53
N LEU A 260 25.93 -29.63 -0.48
CA LEU A 260 26.29 -30.54 0.61
C LEU A 260 25.70 -31.96 0.47
N GLY A 261 24.88 -32.19 -0.57
CA GLY A 261 24.28 -33.50 -0.85
C GLY A 261 23.27 -33.96 0.21
N GLU A 262 22.65 -33.06 0.97
CA GLU A 262 21.64 -33.43 1.95
C GLU A 262 20.33 -33.85 1.27
N HIS A 263 19.88 -35.07 1.53
CA HIS A 263 18.63 -35.58 0.96
C HIS A 263 17.42 -35.29 1.87
N PHE A 264 16.50 -34.49 1.37
CA PHE A 264 15.21 -34.21 2.00
C PHE A 264 14.11 -35.07 1.36
N LYS A 265 13.24 -35.70 2.17
CA LYS A 265 12.13 -36.54 1.68
C LYS A 265 10.85 -36.33 2.50
N GLY A 266 9.70 -36.62 1.88
CA GLY A 266 8.39 -36.63 2.53
C GLY A 266 7.96 -35.27 3.09
N LYS A 267 7.34 -35.26 4.28
CA LYS A 267 6.79 -34.06 4.93
C LYS A 267 7.81 -32.92 5.10
N VAL A 268 9.08 -33.26 5.36
CA VAL A 268 10.15 -32.27 5.55
C VAL A 268 10.41 -31.50 4.27
N LEU A 269 10.49 -32.20 3.14
CA LEU A 269 10.69 -31.56 1.85
C LEU A 269 9.49 -30.68 1.49
N ALA A 270 8.28 -31.20 1.65
CA ALA A 270 7.05 -30.44 1.39
C ALA A 270 7.00 -29.14 2.23
N GLY A 271 7.30 -29.22 3.53
CA GLY A 271 7.35 -28.05 4.41
C GLY A 271 8.40 -27.01 3.98
N LYS A 272 9.61 -27.45 3.58
CA LYS A 272 10.64 -26.53 3.10
C LYS A 272 10.27 -25.87 1.77
N LEU A 273 9.59 -26.58 0.87
CA LEU A 273 9.08 -26.02 -0.38
C LEU A 273 7.94 -25.01 -0.13
N ILE A 274 7.00 -25.32 0.78
CA ILE A 274 5.94 -24.39 1.19
C ILE A 274 6.56 -23.12 1.78
N ALA A 275 7.57 -23.27 2.65
CA ALA A 275 8.27 -22.11 3.19
C ALA A 275 8.95 -21.27 2.12
N LEU A 276 9.66 -21.89 1.17
CA LEU A 276 10.28 -21.17 0.04
C LEU A 276 9.24 -20.42 -0.79
N PHE A 277 8.08 -21.03 -1.03
CA PHE A 277 6.98 -20.38 -1.73
C PHE A 277 6.46 -19.16 -0.96
N LEU A 278 6.15 -19.31 0.33
CA LEU A 278 5.69 -18.20 1.18
C LEU A 278 6.71 -17.06 1.25
N ILE A 279 8.00 -17.40 1.40
CA ILE A 279 9.10 -16.44 1.38
C ILE A 279 9.13 -15.72 0.02
N GLY A 280 9.13 -16.45 -1.09
CA GLY A 280 9.15 -15.90 -2.44
C GLY A 280 7.97 -14.96 -2.72
N VAL A 281 6.75 -15.34 -2.33
CA VAL A 281 5.56 -14.49 -2.46
C VAL A 281 5.66 -13.26 -1.56
N GLY A 282 6.11 -13.41 -0.31
CA GLY A 282 6.32 -12.28 0.60
C GLY A 282 7.32 -11.26 0.05
N PHE A 283 8.42 -11.73 -0.56
CA PHE A 283 9.39 -10.87 -1.23
C PHE A 283 8.80 -10.18 -2.45
N ALA A 284 8.15 -10.94 -3.35
CA ALA A 284 7.51 -10.37 -4.52
C ALA A 284 6.48 -9.30 -4.14
N TRP A 285 5.73 -9.51 -3.06
CA TRP A 285 4.77 -8.56 -2.53
C TRP A 285 5.41 -7.27 -2.03
N ILE A 286 6.47 -7.35 -1.19
CA ILE A 286 7.18 -6.16 -0.71
C ILE A 286 7.83 -5.40 -1.88
N ALA A 287 8.44 -6.13 -2.83
CA ALA A 287 9.04 -5.53 -4.02
C ALA A 287 7.98 -4.79 -4.85
N LEU A 288 6.81 -5.39 -5.03
CA LEU A 288 5.70 -4.80 -5.76
C LEU A 288 5.14 -3.56 -5.05
N ALA A 289 5.01 -3.62 -3.72
CA ALA A 289 4.57 -2.49 -2.91
C ALA A 289 5.56 -1.31 -2.96
N ASP A 290 6.87 -1.58 -2.85
CA ASP A 290 7.92 -0.57 -2.99
C ASP A 290 7.93 0.01 -4.41
N PHE A 291 7.80 -0.83 -5.44
CA PHE A 291 7.70 -0.37 -6.82
C PHE A 291 6.49 0.53 -7.04
N ALA A 292 5.31 0.11 -6.57
CA ALA A 292 4.07 0.90 -6.70
C ALA A 292 4.19 2.25 -5.99
N HIS A 293 4.77 2.29 -4.79
CA HIS A 293 4.98 3.51 -4.03
C HIS A 293 5.89 4.51 -4.75
N ASN A 294 6.98 4.00 -5.35
CA ASN A 294 8.00 4.79 -6.03
C ASN A 294 7.66 5.12 -7.50
N ILE A 295 6.45 4.79 -7.99
CA ILE A 295 5.98 5.33 -9.27
C ILE A 295 6.05 6.87 -9.19
N PRO A 296 6.66 7.58 -10.15
CA PRO A 296 6.69 9.04 -10.10
C PRO A 296 5.30 9.61 -10.39
N VAL A 297 5.01 10.77 -9.80
CA VAL A 297 3.88 11.64 -10.15
C VAL A 297 4.43 12.93 -10.72
N ASP A 298 3.92 13.33 -11.88
CA ASP A 298 4.18 14.66 -12.39
C ASP A 298 3.40 15.67 -11.54
N ALA A 299 4.13 16.42 -10.72
CA ALA A 299 3.58 17.45 -9.84
C ALA A 299 3.22 18.74 -10.60
N GLN A 300 3.69 18.91 -11.84
CA GLN A 300 3.44 20.09 -12.67
C GLN A 300 2.33 19.85 -13.71
N ARG A 301 1.76 18.64 -13.77
CA ARG A 301 0.65 18.33 -14.67
C ARG A 301 -0.53 19.26 -14.43
N SER A 302 -1.22 19.66 -15.51
CA SER A 302 -2.46 20.41 -15.35
C SER A 302 -3.57 19.49 -14.85
N ILE A 303 -4.28 19.93 -13.81
CA ILE A 303 -5.41 19.18 -13.26
C ILE A 303 -6.72 19.86 -13.67
N VAL A 304 -7.64 19.08 -14.23
CA VAL A 304 -9.02 19.48 -14.47
C VAL A 304 -9.87 19.03 -13.29
N TRP A 305 -10.36 20.01 -12.55
CA TRP A 305 -11.34 19.80 -11.48
C TRP A 305 -12.75 20.03 -12.03
N GLY A 306 -13.59 19.02 -11.88
CA GLY A 306 -15.00 19.05 -12.22
C GLY A 306 -15.90 18.58 -11.07
N ALA A 307 -17.21 18.60 -11.31
CA ALA A 307 -18.20 18.13 -10.35
C ALA A 307 -19.27 17.29 -11.02
N THR A 308 -19.76 16.28 -10.33
CA THR A 308 -20.97 15.54 -10.72
C THR A 308 -22.19 16.26 -10.16
N PHE A 309 -23.23 16.42 -10.99
CA PHE A 309 -24.48 17.05 -10.61
C PHE A 309 -25.69 16.21 -11.04
N SER A 310 -26.66 16.09 -10.14
CA SER A 310 -27.92 15.38 -10.29
C SER A 310 -29.06 16.26 -9.82
N GLN A 311 -29.94 16.60 -10.76
CA GLN A 311 -31.21 17.29 -10.47
C GLN A 311 -32.10 16.47 -9.53
N LYS A 312 -32.07 15.12 -9.61
CA LYS A 312 -32.82 14.24 -8.72
C LYS A 312 -32.36 14.38 -7.27
N PHE A 313 -31.06 14.29 -7.05
CA PHE A 313 -30.52 14.37 -5.70
C PHE A 313 -30.67 15.78 -5.11
N SER A 314 -30.54 16.83 -5.94
CA SER A 314 -30.86 18.20 -5.49
C SER A 314 -32.31 18.33 -5.01
N ARG A 315 -33.29 17.75 -5.72
CA ARG A 315 -34.70 17.72 -5.28
C ARG A 315 -34.87 16.92 -4.00
N GLU A 316 -34.20 15.78 -3.89
CA GLU A 316 -34.25 14.93 -2.70
C GLU A 316 -33.77 15.68 -1.44
N LEU A 317 -32.73 16.51 -1.58
CA LEU A 317 -32.23 17.38 -0.52
C LEU A 317 -33.19 18.55 -0.18
N GLY A 318 -34.29 18.71 -0.91
CA GLY A 318 -35.27 19.79 -0.75
C GLY A 318 -34.82 21.12 -1.34
N LEU A 319 -33.90 21.11 -2.30
CA LEU A 319 -33.37 22.31 -2.96
C LEU A 319 -34.07 22.56 -4.31
N ASP A 320 -34.12 23.83 -4.73
CA ASP A 320 -34.34 24.15 -6.14
C ASP A 320 -33.09 23.76 -6.94
N TRP A 321 -33.24 22.77 -7.81
CA TRP A 321 -32.13 22.23 -8.59
C TRP A 321 -31.62 23.20 -9.66
N LYS A 322 -32.47 24.11 -10.17
CA LYS A 322 -32.07 25.13 -11.14
C LYS A 322 -31.23 26.20 -10.45
N GLU A 323 -31.64 26.64 -9.26
CA GLU A 323 -30.83 27.58 -8.46
C GLU A 323 -29.50 26.94 -8.06
N ASN A 324 -29.51 25.70 -7.59
CA ASN A 324 -28.31 24.96 -7.22
C ASN A 324 -27.33 24.81 -8.40
N PHE A 325 -27.82 24.36 -9.57
CA PHE A 325 -26.97 24.23 -10.75
C PHE A 325 -26.45 25.59 -11.24
N THR A 326 -27.29 26.63 -11.18
CA THR A 326 -26.88 28.01 -11.51
C THR A 326 -25.78 28.49 -10.57
N ALA A 327 -25.89 28.21 -9.26
CA ALA A 327 -24.86 28.54 -8.28
C ALA A 327 -23.57 27.75 -8.51
N LEU A 328 -23.67 26.45 -8.85
CA LEU A 328 -22.52 25.61 -9.20
C LEU A 328 -21.75 26.22 -10.38
N LEU A 329 -22.42 26.56 -11.49
CA LEU A 329 -21.76 27.13 -12.65
C LEU A 329 -21.31 28.58 -12.44
N GLY A 330 -22.09 29.40 -11.75
CA GLY A 330 -21.85 30.83 -11.58
C GLY A 330 -20.85 31.18 -10.48
N GLU A 331 -20.91 30.49 -9.34
CA GLU A 331 -20.06 30.77 -8.18
C GLU A 331 -18.80 29.88 -8.12
N LEU A 332 -18.96 28.57 -8.35
CA LEU A 332 -17.86 27.61 -8.27
C LEU A 332 -17.08 27.52 -9.57
N LYS A 333 -17.75 27.69 -10.72
CA LYS A 333 -17.14 27.72 -12.07
C LYS A 333 -16.21 26.52 -12.33
N PRO A 334 -16.69 25.27 -12.15
CA PRO A 334 -15.87 24.09 -12.44
C PRO A 334 -15.50 24.06 -13.93
N ARG A 335 -14.32 23.52 -14.26
CA ARG A 335 -13.87 23.41 -15.66
C ARG A 335 -14.68 22.38 -16.45
N ALA A 336 -15.22 21.38 -15.76
CA ALA A 336 -16.09 20.38 -16.33
C ALA A 336 -17.18 19.95 -15.35
N VAL A 337 -18.31 19.49 -15.87
CA VAL A 337 -19.37 18.85 -15.08
C VAL A 337 -19.71 17.49 -15.66
N ARG A 338 -20.11 16.56 -14.79
CA ARG A 338 -20.72 15.30 -15.18
C ARG A 338 -22.22 15.43 -14.95
N LEU A 339 -22.99 15.35 -16.03
CA LEU A 339 -24.45 15.42 -16.03
C LEU A 339 -25.03 14.07 -16.43
N VAL A 340 -26.31 13.88 -16.12
CA VAL A 340 -26.98 12.59 -16.30
C VAL A 340 -28.27 12.74 -17.08
N ALA A 341 -28.41 11.95 -18.14
CA ALA A 341 -29.68 11.68 -18.80
C ALA A 341 -30.35 10.52 -18.04
N TYR A 342 -31.27 10.83 -17.12
CA TYR A 342 -32.00 9.80 -16.38
C TYR A 342 -33.12 9.24 -17.26
N TRP A 343 -33.06 7.94 -17.56
CA TRP A 343 -34.00 7.30 -18.48
C TRP A 343 -35.45 7.37 -17.96
N ASP A 344 -35.65 7.13 -16.66
CA ASP A 344 -36.95 7.25 -16.01
C ASP A 344 -37.54 8.67 -15.93
N ASP A 345 -36.72 9.72 -16.08
CA ASP A 345 -37.21 11.10 -16.19
C ASP A 345 -37.53 11.47 -17.65
N ILE A 346 -36.68 11.05 -18.58
CA ILE A 346 -36.77 11.39 -20.01
C ILE A 346 -37.88 10.60 -20.70
N GLU A 347 -38.08 9.32 -20.37
CA GLU A 347 -39.05 8.44 -21.02
C GLU A 347 -40.00 7.82 -19.98
N LYS A 348 -40.76 8.69 -19.30
CA LYS A 348 -41.73 8.27 -18.26
C LYS A 348 -42.78 7.30 -18.80
N GLU A 349 -43.20 7.51 -20.05
CA GLU A 349 -44.09 6.64 -20.81
C GLU A 349 -43.36 6.21 -22.10
N GLN A 350 -43.55 4.96 -22.51
CA GLN A 350 -42.82 4.38 -23.64
C GLN A 350 -43.02 5.20 -24.93
N GLY A 351 -41.92 5.66 -25.52
CA GLY A 351 -41.90 6.48 -26.74
C GLY A 351 -42.26 7.96 -26.55
N ALA A 352 -42.61 8.40 -25.34
CA ALA A 352 -42.91 9.80 -25.03
C ALA A 352 -41.70 10.44 -24.32
N PHE A 353 -40.84 11.09 -25.10
CA PHE A 353 -39.61 11.72 -24.61
C PHE A 353 -39.84 13.16 -24.14
N ASP A 354 -39.43 13.47 -22.91
CA ASP A 354 -39.37 14.82 -22.33
C ASP A 354 -37.92 15.21 -22.03
N PHE A 355 -37.38 16.08 -22.89
CA PHE A 355 -36.01 16.57 -22.80
C PHE A 355 -35.88 17.90 -22.05
N SER A 356 -36.98 18.46 -21.53
CA SER A 356 -37.02 19.85 -21.04
C SER A 356 -36.00 20.14 -19.92
N GLU A 357 -35.78 19.19 -19.00
CA GLU A 357 -34.82 19.37 -17.91
C GLU A 357 -33.37 19.27 -18.38
N THR A 358 -33.07 18.30 -19.25
CA THR A 358 -31.74 18.07 -19.81
C THR A 358 -31.34 19.16 -20.80
N ASP A 359 -32.28 19.67 -21.59
CA ASP A 359 -32.10 20.84 -22.45
C ASP A 359 -31.66 22.04 -21.63
N TRP A 360 -32.36 22.32 -20.52
CA TRP A 360 -32.01 23.44 -19.64
C TRP A 360 -30.62 23.27 -19.01
N LEU A 361 -30.27 22.06 -18.54
CA LEU A 361 -28.95 21.78 -17.96
C LEU A 361 -27.82 22.01 -18.99
N LEU A 362 -27.98 21.46 -20.20
CA LEU A 362 -26.98 21.57 -21.24
C LEU A 362 -26.87 22.99 -21.80
N GLU A 363 -27.98 23.71 -21.92
CA GLU A 363 -27.98 25.13 -22.29
C GLU A 363 -27.19 25.96 -21.28
N LYS A 364 -27.44 25.78 -19.98
CA LYS A 364 -26.70 26.48 -18.92
C LYS A 364 -25.22 26.15 -18.90
N ALA A 365 -24.86 24.87 -19.08
CA ALA A 365 -23.46 24.46 -19.18
C ALA A 365 -22.78 25.09 -20.42
N SER A 366 -23.46 25.10 -21.56
CA SER A 366 -22.97 25.72 -22.81
C SER A 366 -22.75 27.22 -22.65
N LEU A 367 -23.70 27.94 -22.06
CA LEU A 367 -23.59 29.38 -21.79
C LEU A 367 -22.45 29.71 -20.81
N ALA A 368 -22.18 28.83 -19.85
CA ALA A 368 -21.06 28.96 -18.92
C ALA A 368 -19.70 28.56 -19.54
N GLY A 369 -19.68 27.97 -20.74
CA GLY A 369 -18.48 27.42 -21.36
C GLY A 369 -17.89 26.22 -20.62
N THR A 370 -18.72 25.51 -19.85
CA THR A 370 -18.31 24.36 -19.04
C THR A 370 -18.42 23.06 -19.84
N ARG A 371 -17.33 22.29 -19.92
CA ARG A 371 -17.33 21.00 -20.61
C ARG A 371 -18.18 19.96 -19.88
N VAL A 372 -18.98 19.19 -20.61
CA VAL A 372 -19.88 18.17 -20.06
C VAL A 372 -19.38 16.76 -20.38
N VAL A 373 -19.33 15.90 -19.37
CA VAL A 373 -19.40 14.44 -19.54
C VAL A 373 -20.86 14.07 -19.35
N PHE A 374 -21.51 13.56 -20.39
CA PHE A 374 -22.93 13.27 -20.33
C PHE A 374 -23.17 11.77 -20.19
N ALA A 375 -23.64 11.35 -19.02
CA ALA A 375 -23.89 9.97 -18.68
C ALA A 375 -25.26 9.52 -19.18
N VAL A 376 -25.26 8.41 -19.93
CA VAL A 376 -26.42 7.78 -20.56
C VAL A 376 -26.38 6.28 -20.28
N GLY A 377 -27.53 5.62 -20.41
CA GLY A 377 -27.73 4.22 -20.06
C GLY A 377 -28.74 4.08 -18.93
N MET A 378 -29.04 2.84 -18.54
CA MET A 378 -29.96 2.63 -17.42
C MET A 378 -29.26 2.71 -16.07
N LYS A 379 -28.00 2.26 -15.97
CA LYS A 379 -27.21 2.45 -14.76
C LYS A 379 -26.50 3.79 -14.87
N ALA A 380 -26.78 4.70 -13.94
CA ALA A 380 -26.35 6.09 -13.97
C ALA A 380 -26.06 6.60 -12.54
N PRO A 381 -25.37 7.75 -12.39
CA PRO A 381 -25.04 8.29 -11.07
C PRO A 381 -26.24 8.49 -10.13
N ARG A 382 -26.00 8.25 -8.83
CA ARG A 382 -26.92 8.38 -7.68
C ARG A 382 -27.77 7.12 -7.47
N TRP A 383 -28.18 6.88 -6.22
CA TRP A 383 -29.08 5.79 -5.86
C TRP A 383 -30.44 5.99 -6.58
N PRO A 384 -31.08 4.93 -7.12
CA PRO A 384 -30.80 3.50 -6.96
C PRO A 384 -29.74 2.90 -7.90
N GLU A 385 -28.90 3.72 -8.53
CA GLU A 385 -27.97 3.39 -9.61
C GLU A 385 -28.68 3.06 -10.93
N CYS A 386 -29.73 2.24 -10.92
CA CYS A 386 -30.51 1.95 -12.13
C CYS A 386 -31.81 2.76 -12.21
N HIS A 387 -31.82 3.70 -13.15
CA HIS A 387 -32.87 4.69 -13.38
C HIS A 387 -33.81 4.26 -14.50
N ILE A 388 -34.52 3.14 -14.29
CA ILE A 388 -35.36 2.50 -15.31
C ILE A 388 -36.82 2.99 -15.15
N PRO A 389 -37.50 3.45 -16.22
CA PRO A 389 -38.91 3.82 -16.11
C PRO A 389 -39.77 2.61 -15.75
N GLN A 390 -40.89 2.85 -15.05
CA GLN A 390 -41.70 1.77 -14.47
C GLN A 390 -42.16 0.74 -15.52
N TRP A 391 -42.55 1.19 -16.72
CA TRP A 391 -42.98 0.32 -17.82
C TRP A 391 -41.87 -0.60 -18.35
N ALA A 392 -40.60 -0.19 -18.25
CA ALA A 392 -39.45 -0.98 -18.71
C ALA A 392 -38.90 -1.93 -17.63
N LYS A 393 -39.22 -1.69 -16.34
CA LYS A 393 -38.79 -2.57 -15.24
C LYS A 393 -39.38 -3.98 -15.35
N GLU A 394 -40.62 -4.08 -15.84
CA GLU A 394 -41.39 -5.33 -15.94
C GLU A 394 -41.05 -6.15 -17.19
N LEU A 395 -40.27 -5.58 -18.12
CA LEU A 395 -39.84 -6.27 -19.33
C LEU A 395 -38.78 -7.34 -19.02
N ASP A 396 -38.79 -8.39 -19.84
CA ASP A 396 -37.68 -9.34 -19.88
C ASP A 396 -36.37 -8.66 -20.31
N THR A 397 -35.24 -9.29 -20.02
CA THR A 397 -33.92 -8.69 -20.24
C THR A 397 -33.68 -8.34 -21.70
N GLU A 398 -34.09 -9.16 -22.67
CA GLU A 398 -33.84 -8.88 -24.08
C GLU A 398 -34.63 -7.67 -24.57
N LYS A 399 -35.94 -7.60 -24.26
CA LYS A 399 -36.79 -6.47 -24.62
C LYS A 399 -36.37 -5.20 -23.91
N ARG A 400 -36.00 -5.28 -22.62
CA ARG A 400 -35.50 -4.12 -21.87
C ARG A 400 -34.23 -3.54 -22.51
N GLU A 401 -33.31 -4.39 -22.91
CA GLU A 401 -32.07 -3.96 -23.59
C GLU A 401 -32.38 -3.35 -24.97
N GLU A 402 -33.39 -3.85 -25.68
CA GLU A 402 -33.88 -3.25 -26.93
C GLU A 402 -34.43 -1.85 -26.74
N VAL A 403 -35.36 -1.67 -25.81
CA VAL A 403 -35.95 -0.34 -25.55
C VAL A 403 -34.92 0.61 -24.93
N LEU A 404 -33.96 0.12 -24.14
CA LEU A 404 -32.85 0.92 -23.66
C LEU A 404 -32.00 1.46 -24.82
N ARG A 405 -31.76 0.66 -25.86
CA ARG A 405 -31.06 1.13 -27.07
C ARG A 405 -31.88 2.15 -27.86
N THR A 406 -33.21 2.06 -27.85
CA THR A 406 -34.09 3.10 -28.41
C THR A 406 -33.93 4.41 -27.64
N TYR A 407 -33.95 4.36 -26.30
CA TYR A 407 -33.67 5.51 -25.44
C TYR A 407 -32.29 6.12 -25.71
N LEU A 408 -31.24 5.29 -25.76
CA LEU A 408 -29.88 5.75 -26.08
C LEU A 408 -29.86 6.45 -27.44
N THR A 409 -30.53 5.88 -28.45
CA THR A 409 -30.62 6.49 -29.79
C THR A 409 -31.25 7.88 -29.72
N ALA A 410 -32.39 8.01 -29.05
CA ALA A 410 -33.09 9.28 -28.91
C ALA A 410 -32.24 10.34 -28.20
N VAL A 411 -31.55 9.98 -27.11
CA VAL A 411 -30.68 10.93 -26.37
C VAL A 411 -29.47 11.35 -27.21
N ILE A 412 -28.77 10.41 -27.86
CA ILE A 412 -27.59 10.75 -28.65
C ILE A 412 -27.97 11.61 -29.86
N GLU A 413 -29.04 11.26 -30.58
CA GLU A 413 -29.49 12.06 -31.73
C GLU A 413 -29.92 13.46 -31.33
N GLN A 414 -30.59 13.62 -30.19
CA GLN A 414 -31.02 14.92 -29.66
C GLN A 414 -29.83 15.84 -29.34
N TYR A 415 -28.70 15.28 -28.89
CA TYR A 415 -27.63 16.07 -28.27
C TYR A 415 -26.25 15.97 -28.91
N ARG A 416 -26.04 15.12 -29.93
CA ARG A 416 -24.74 14.98 -30.61
C ARG A 416 -24.20 16.29 -31.21
N ASP A 417 -25.06 17.25 -31.51
CA ASP A 417 -24.62 18.55 -32.06
C ASP A 417 -24.37 19.60 -30.97
N ASN A 418 -24.57 19.26 -29.69
CA ASN A 418 -24.33 20.17 -28.57
C ASN A 418 -22.82 20.33 -28.30
N PRO A 419 -22.27 21.55 -28.41
CA PRO A 419 -20.82 21.79 -28.28
C PRO A 419 -20.32 21.70 -26.82
N ALA A 420 -21.20 21.76 -25.82
CA ALA A 420 -20.81 21.62 -24.42
C ALA A 420 -20.42 20.18 -24.08
N ILE A 421 -21.01 19.18 -24.76
CA ILE A 421 -20.71 17.77 -24.53
C ILE A 421 -19.32 17.48 -25.09
N GLY A 422 -18.37 17.14 -24.20
CA GLY A 422 -17.03 16.72 -24.56
C GLY A 422 -16.85 15.20 -24.59
N MET A 423 -17.73 14.45 -23.92
CA MET A 423 -17.62 12.99 -23.79
C MET A 423 -18.98 12.37 -23.46
N TRP A 424 -19.25 11.21 -24.04
CA TRP A 424 -20.39 10.36 -23.67
C TRP A 424 -19.94 9.35 -22.64
N GLN A 425 -20.63 9.23 -21.50
CA GLN A 425 -20.42 8.08 -20.62
C GLN A 425 -21.54 7.08 -20.82
N VAL A 426 -21.18 5.84 -21.14
CA VAL A 426 -22.14 4.74 -21.32
C VAL A 426 -22.11 3.86 -20.08
N GLU A 427 -23.24 3.85 -19.37
CA GLU A 427 -23.47 3.17 -18.10
C GLU A 427 -22.55 3.65 -16.95
N ASN A 428 -22.98 3.45 -15.71
CA ASN A 428 -22.17 3.70 -14.51
C ASN A 428 -21.72 2.39 -13.88
N GLU A 429 -20.41 2.14 -13.84
CA GLU A 429 -19.80 0.92 -13.27
C GLU A 429 -20.56 -0.36 -13.70
N PRO A 430 -20.70 -0.62 -15.02
CA PRO A 430 -21.63 -1.61 -15.58
C PRO A 430 -21.42 -3.05 -15.07
N TYR A 431 -20.22 -3.38 -14.59
CA TYR A 431 -19.91 -4.73 -14.08
C TYR A 431 -19.94 -4.83 -12.55
N LEU A 432 -20.15 -3.72 -11.83
CA LEU A 432 -20.25 -3.73 -10.39
C LEU A 432 -21.67 -4.14 -9.96
N ALA A 433 -21.78 -5.21 -9.17
CA ALA A 433 -23.03 -5.66 -8.56
C ALA A 433 -23.43 -4.76 -7.38
N PHE A 434 -23.87 -3.55 -7.69
CA PHE A 434 -24.28 -2.51 -6.74
C PHE A 434 -25.45 -1.71 -7.34
N GLY A 435 -26.42 -1.31 -6.51
CA GLY A 435 -27.67 -0.69 -6.95
C GLY A 435 -28.88 -1.62 -6.93
N ASP A 436 -30.05 -1.07 -7.21
CA ASP A 436 -31.27 -1.82 -7.53
C ASP A 436 -31.37 -2.00 -9.05
N CYS A 437 -30.51 -2.89 -9.57
CA CYS A 437 -30.31 -3.09 -11.00
C CYS A 437 -30.76 -4.50 -11.42
N PRO A 438 -31.51 -4.63 -12.51
CA PRO A 438 -31.87 -5.94 -13.03
C PRO A 438 -30.69 -6.61 -13.75
N GLU A 439 -30.84 -7.89 -14.05
CA GLU A 439 -29.88 -8.62 -14.86
C GLU A 439 -29.70 -8.00 -16.26
N ARG A 440 -28.46 -8.08 -16.76
CA ARG A 440 -28.05 -7.56 -18.07
C ARG A 440 -27.89 -8.68 -19.09
N GLY A 441 -28.06 -8.34 -20.37
CA GLY A 441 -27.82 -9.27 -21.47
C GLY A 441 -26.33 -9.59 -21.71
N VAL A 442 -26.05 -10.62 -22.52
CA VAL A 442 -24.68 -10.92 -22.97
C VAL A 442 -24.16 -9.77 -23.84
N GLN A 443 -22.94 -9.32 -23.55
CA GLN A 443 -22.25 -8.24 -24.27
C GLN A 443 -23.05 -6.92 -24.32
N PHE A 444 -23.86 -6.65 -23.29
CA PHE A 444 -24.71 -5.45 -23.26
C PHE A 444 -23.90 -4.17 -23.47
N LEU A 445 -22.79 -4.00 -22.72
CA LEU A 445 -21.98 -2.79 -22.77
C LEU A 445 -21.32 -2.62 -24.13
N GLU A 446 -20.80 -3.71 -24.71
CA GLU A 446 -20.22 -3.69 -26.05
C GLU A 446 -21.23 -3.23 -27.11
N LYS A 447 -22.49 -3.67 -27.02
CA LYS A 447 -23.56 -3.27 -27.93
C LYS A 447 -23.95 -1.80 -27.75
N GLU A 448 -24.06 -1.32 -26.52
CA GLU A 448 -24.41 0.06 -26.22
C GLU A 448 -23.31 1.04 -26.63
N VAL A 449 -22.05 0.72 -26.31
CA VAL A 449 -20.90 1.50 -26.77
C VAL A 449 -20.84 1.55 -28.29
N ALA A 450 -21.01 0.40 -28.97
CA ALA A 450 -20.99 0.36 -30.43
C ALA A 450 -22.11 1.21 -31.04
N LEU A 451 -23.31 1.18 -30.45
CA LEU A 451 -24.44 2.03 -30.85
C LEU A 451 -24.11 3.50 -30.69
N VAL A 452 -23.70 3.95 -29.50
CA VAL A 452 -23.35 5.37 -29.25
C VAL A 452 -22.25 5.84 -30.21
N LYS A 453 -21.23 5.01 -30.44
CA LYS A 453 -20.13 5.32 -31.37
C LYS A 453 -20.60 5.45 -32.83
N SER A 454 -21.62 4.68 -33.22
CA SER A 454 -22.19 4.76 -34.57
C SER A 454 -23.03 6.02 -34.79
N LEU A 455 -23.67 6.53 -33.72
CA LEU A 455 -24.53 7.71 -33.77
C LEU A 455 -23.74 9.03 -33.63
N ASP A 456 -22.65 9.02 -32.85
CA ASP A 456 -21.69 10.11 -32.71
C ASP A 456 -20.24 9.58 -32.72
N PRO A 457 -19.60 9.50 -33.90
CA PRO A 457 -18.22 9.03 -34.01
C PRO A 457 -17.18 10.10 -33.62
N THR A 458 -17.60 11.32 -33.30
CA THR A 458 -16.69 12.47 -33.11
C THR A 458 -16.21 12.61 -31.66
N ARG A 459 -16.97 12.09 -30.70
CA ARG A 459 -16.68 12.20 -29.26
C ARG A 459 -16.17 10.90 -28.68
N LEU A 460 -15.37 11.02 -27.62
CA LEU A 460 -14.88 9.88 -26.85
C LEU A 460 -16.02 9.25 -26.05
N ILE A 461 -15.98 7.92 -25.93
CA ILE A 461 -16.87 7.16 -25.04
C ILE A 461 -16.12 6.80 -23.74
N LEU A 462 -16.63 7.30 -22.62
CA LEU A 462 -16.21 6.96 -21.27
C LEU A 462 -16.95 5.70 -20.80
N THR A 463 -16.18 4.76 -20.26
CA THR A 463 -16.71 3.66 -19.44
C THR A 463 -16.12 3.76 -18.05
N THR A 464 -16.85 3.31 -17.03
CA THR A 464 -16.43 3.47 -15.64
C THR A 464 -16.38 2.14 -14.89
N ASP A 465 -15.63 2.06 -13.80
CA ASP A 465 -15.57 0.88 -12.92
C ASP A 465 -15.09 1.30 -11.51
N GLY A 466 -15.36 0.44 -10.54
CA GLY A 466 -15.03 0.69 -9.14
C GLY A 466 -13.53 0.78 -8.91
N GLY A 467 -13.11 1.86 -8.27
CA GLY A 467 -11.72 2.12 -7.97
C GLY A 467 -11.13 1.12 -7.01
N GLU A 468 -11.85 0.85 -5.94
CA GLU A 468 -11.35 0.10 -4.79
C GLU A 468 -11.37 -1.41 -5.06
N PHE A 469 -12.32 -1.89 -5.87
CA PHE A 469 -12.56 -3.32 -6.08
C PHE A 469 -12.62 -3.79 -7.55
N GLY A 470 -12.93 -2.90 -8.49
CA GLY A 470 -13.06 -3.27 -9.92
C GLY A 470 -11.74 -3.73 -10.52
N LEU A 471 -11.74 -4.59 -11.53
CA LEU A 471 -10.50 -4.97 -12.23
C LEU A 471 -10.10 -3.97 -13.32
N TRP A 472 -10.99 -3.03 -13.66
CA TRP A 472 -10.86 -2.00 -14.70
C TRP A 472 -10.72 -2.51 -16.13
N TYR A 473 -9.98 -3.59 -16.39
CA TYR A 473 -9.68 -4.08 -17.74
C TYR A 473 -10.91 -4.24 -18.62
N LYS A 474 -11.99 -4.85 -18.10
CA LYS A 474 -13.18 -5.13 -18.90
C LYS A 474 -13.91 -3.84 -19.31
N ALA A 475 -14.09 -2.91 -18.38
CA ALA A 475 -14.68 -1.60 -18.66
C ALA A 475 -13.75 -0.78 -19.58
N ALA A 476 -12.49 -0.59 -19.17
CA ALA A 476 -11.50 0.19 -19.91
C ALA A 476 -11.23 -0.32 -21.34
N ARG A 477 -11.44 -1.60 -21.63
CA ARG A 477 -11.36 -2.16 -22.99
C ARG A 477 -12.48 -1.63 -23.89
N ASN A 478 -13.66 -1.42 -23.34
CA ASN A 478 -14.86 -1.09 -24.11
C ASN A 478 -14.98 0.42 -24.38
N GLY A 479 -14.51 1.31 -23.51
CA GLY A 479 -14.51 2.77 -23.77
C GLY A 479 -13.27 3.28 -24.50
N ASP A 480 -13.36 4.45 -25.14
CA ASP A 480 -12.20 5.22 -25.62
C ASP A 480 -11.45 5.90 -24.46
N ALA A 481 -12.16 6.18 -23.36
CA ALA A 481 -11.62 6.67 -22.09
C ALA A 481 -12.14 5.81 -20.92
N PHE A 482 -11.43 5.87 -19.79
CA PHE A 482 -11.79 5.13 -18.58
C PHE A 482 -11.90 6.04 -17.35
N GLY A 483 -12.98 5.87 -16.58
CA GLY A 483 -13.24 6.58 -15.33
C GLY A 483 -13.26 5.64 -14.13
N THR A 484 -12.50 5.96 -13.08
CA THR A 484 -12.54 5.23 -11.81
C THR A 484 -13.31 6.00 -10.75
N THR A 485 -13.95 5.28 -9.83
CA THR A 485 -14.35 5.85 -8.55
C THR A 485 -13.14 5.98 -7.61
N MET A 486 -13.26 6.85 -6.61
CA MET A 486 -12.24 7.09 -5.59
C MET A 486 -12.94 7.50 -4.29
N TYR A 487 -13.49 6.49 -3.62
CA TYR A 487 -13.98 6.59 -2.26
C TYR A 487 -12.85 6.25 -1.29
N ARG A 488 -12.77 7.05 -0.22
CA ARG A 488 -11.75 6.84 0.81
C ARG A 488 -12.36 6.36 2.11
N LYS A 489 -13.55 6.82 2.47
CA LYS A 489 -14.20 6.45 3.73
C LYS A 489 -15.66 6.11 3.50
N VAL A 490 -16.06 4.93 3.94
CA VAL A 490 -17.37 4.35 3.64
C VAL A 490 -17.93 3.55 4.82
N TYR A 491 -19.25 3.35 4.90
CA TYR A 491 -19.93 2.40 5.78
C TYR A 491 -20.25 1.07 5.06
N PRO A 492 -19.33 0.09 5.02
CA PRO A 492 -19.56 -1.16 4.29
C PRO A 492 -20.67 -2.00 4.96
N LYS A 493 -21.68 -2.44 4.20
CA LYS A 493 -22.86 -3.17 4.74
C LYS A 493 -22.50 -4.38 5.62
N ILE A 494 -21.41 -5.09 5.32
CA ILE A 494 -21.03 -6.34 6.00
C ILE A 494 -20.27 -6.09 7.31
N ILE A 495 -19.24 -5.23 7.29
CA ILE A 495 -18.36 -5.01 8.44
C ILE A 495 -18.72 -3.73 9.23
N GLY A 496 -19.48 -2.82 8.62
CA GLY A 496 -19.92 -1.56 9.20
C GLY A 496 -20.74 -1.70 10.49
N PRO A 497 -21.61 -2.71 10.66
CA PRO A 497 -22.31 -2.91 11.94
C PRO A 497 -21.39 -3.12 13.14
N LYS A 498 -20.16 -3.61 12.92
CA LYS A 498 -19.18 -3.88 13.98
C LYS A 498 -18.08 -2.82 14.08
N PHE A 499 -17.65 -2.29 12.94
CA PHE A 499 -16.50 -1.38 12.86
C PHE A 499 -16.88 0.07 12.53
N GLY A 500 -18.16 0.35 12.30
CA GLY A 500 -18.64 1.66 11.90
C GLY A 500 -18.16 2.03 10.50
N VAL A 501 -17.85 3.30 10.33
CA VAL A 501 -17.34 3.86 9.09
C VAL A 501 -15.86 3.54 8.97
N VAL A 502 -15.45 2.97 7.84
CA VAL A 502 -14.10 2.46 7.59
C VAL A 502 -13.44 3.32 6.51
N GLU A 503 -12.23 3.79 6.80
CA GLU A 503 -11.35 4.37 5.79
C GLU A 503 -10.59 3.25 5.07
N TYR A 504 -10.72 3.20 3.73
CA TYR A 504 -10.04 2.21 2.92
C TYR A 504 -8.52 2.36 3.04
N PRO A 505 -7.80 1.26 3.29
CA PRO A 505 -6.35 1.28 3.47
C PRO A 505 -5.60 1.31 2.13
N LEU A 506 -6.08 2.10 1.17
CA LEU A 506 -5.52 2.21 -0.17
C LEU A 506 -4.69 3.49 -0.25
N ALA A 507 -3.39 3.34 -0.50
CA ALA A 507 -2.50 4.49 -0.75
C ALA A 507 -2.71 5.02 -2.19
N PRO A 508 -2.39 6.30 -2.49
CA PRO A 508 -2.52 6.83 -3.85
C PRO A 508 -1.75 6.05 -4.93
N SER A 509 -0.66 5.37 -4.54
CA SER A 509 0.10 4.45 -5.40
C SER A 509 -0.70 3.26 -5.91
N PHE A 510 -1.75 2.85 -5.21
CA PHE A 510 -2.63 1.76 -5.62
C PHE A 510 -3.28 2.05 -6.98
N PHE A 511 -3.91 3.23 -7.10
CA PHE A 511 -4.58 3.65 -8.33
C PHE A 511 -3.58 3.80 -9.50
N ARG A 512 -2.40 4.37 -9.24
CA ARG A 512 -1.32 4.53 -10.23
C ARG A 512 -0.79 3.21 -10.74
N PHE A 513 -0.53 2.28 -9.83
CA PHE A 513 -0.06 0.96 -10.19
C PHE A 513 -1.10 0.22 -11.03
N LYS A 514 -2.36 0.25 -10.58
CA LYS A 514 -3.48 -0.37 -11.27
C LYS A 514 -3.69 0.21 -12.68
N GLU A 515 -3.60 1.52 -12.82
CA GLU A 515 -3.64 2.22 -14.12
C GLU A 515 -2.56 1.67 -15.07
N LYS A 516 -1.30 1.65 -14.62
CA LYS A 516 -0.17 1.16 -15.44
C LYS A 516 -0.34 -0.31 -15.84
N VAL A 517 -0.84 -1.16 -14.95
CA VAL A 517 -1.13 -2.56 -15.26
C VAL A 517 -2.20 -2.66 -16.35
N VAL A 518 -3.30 -1.93 -16.22
CA VAL A 518 -4.40 -1.97 -17.19
C VAL A 518 -3.95 -1.46 -18.55
N ARG A 519 -3.23 -0.32 -18.60
CA ARG A 519 -2.63 0.20 -19.85
C ARG A 519 -1.71 -0.82 -20.52
N ARG A 520 -0.87 -1.49 -19.72
CA ARG A 520 0.05 -2.52 -20.21
C ARG A 520 -0.67 -3.73 -20.80
N ILE A 521 -1.79 -4.15 -20.19
CA ILE A 521 -2.63 -5.27 -20.67
C ILE A 521 -3.37 -4.87 -21.95
N LEU A 522 -3.92 -3.66 -22.01
CA LEU A 522 -4.62 -3.15 -23.18
C LEU A 522 -3.68 -2.85 -24.36
N GLY A 523 -2.40 -2.59 -24.10
CA GLY A 523 -1.46 -2.10 -25.11
C GLY A 523 -1.69 -0.64 -25.49
N ASP A 524 -2.44 0.12 -24.67
CA ASP A 524 -2.84 1.50 -24.93
C ASP A 524 -2.38 2.42 -23.79
N TRP A 525 -1.22 3.04 -23.99
CA TRP A 525 -0.63 3.99 -23.04
C TRP A 525 -1.16 5.41 -23.18
N GLN A 526 -1.94 5.70 -24.23
CA GLN A 526 -2.47 7.04 -24.51
C GLN A 526 -3.93 7.20 -24.08
N LYS A 527 -4.65 6.08 -23.81
CA LYS A 527 -6.02 6.09 -23.30
C LYS A 527 -6.21 7.09 -22.15
N PRO A 528 -7.19 8.00 -22.18
CA PRO A 528 -7.45 8.86 -21.03
C PRO A 528 -7.96 8.06 -19.83
N PHE A 529 -7.34 8.27 -18.66
CA PHE A 529 -7.81 7.75 -17.38
C PHE A 529 -8.12 8.93 -16.46
N MET A 530 -9.28 8.90 -15.82
CA MET A 530 -9.75 9.95 -14.94
C MET A 530 -10.42 9.39 -13.69
N VAL A 531 -10.57 10.23 -12.67
CA VAL A 531 -11.41 9.94 -11.51
C VAL A 531 -12.77 10.57 -11.76
N ILE A 532 -13.77 9.76 -12.08
CA ILE A 532 -15.11 10.23 -12.46
C ILE A 532 -16.05 10.34 -11.24
N GLU A 533 -15.64 9.77 -10.10
CA GLU A 533 -16.32 9.86 -8.80
C GLU A 533 -15.31 9.98 -7.67
N LEU A 534 -14.85 11.20 -7.41
CA LEU A 534 -14.02 11.50 -6.24
C LEU A 534 -14.94 11.81 -5.05
N GLN A 535 -14.84 11.04 -3.98
CA GLN A 535 -15.68 11.25 -2.80
C GLN A 535 -15.55 12.68 -2.27
N ALA A 536 -16.69 13.38 -2.19
CA ALA A 536 -16.77 14.71 -1.63
C ALA A 536 -18.05 14.94 -0.80
N GLU A 537 -18.71 13.88 -0.37
CA GLU A 537 -19.84 13.90 0.57
C GLU A 537 -19.76 12.69 1.53
N PRO A 538 -20.43 12.72 2.69
CA PRO A 538 -20.42 11.61 3.63
C PRO A 538 -21.20 10.40 3.09
N TRP A 539 -20.59 9.22 3.24
CA TRP A 539 -21.23 7.94 2.92
C TRP A 539 -21.34 7.09 4.19
N GLY A 540 -22.51 7.20 4.84
CA GLY A 540 -22.78 6.65 6.17
C GLY A 540 -23.72 5.44 6.20
N PRO A 541 -24.10 4.96 7.40
CA PRO A 541 -24.98 3.80 7.58
C PRO A 541 -26.42 4.01 7.14
N LYS A 542 -26.81 5.27 6.96
CA LYS A 542 -28.16 5.69 6.56
C LYS A 542 -28.03 6.66 5.41
N HIS A 543 -29.17 6.93 4.75
CA HIS A 543 -29.26 8.00 3.79
C HIS A 543 -28.78 9.33 4.40
N ILE A 544 -28.13 10.18 3.62
CA ILE A 544 -27.46 11.39 4.12
C ILE A 544 -28.41 12.33 4.88
N LEU A 545 -29.66 12.42 4.44
CA LEU A 545 -30.72 13.22 5.09
C LEU A 545 -31.16 12.67 6.44
N ALA A 546 -30.89 11.39 6.72
CA ALA A 546 -31.20 10.74 7.98
C ALA A 546 -30.02 10.76 8.97
N LEU A 547 -28.87 11.32 8.58
CA LEU A 547 -27.72 11.53 9.44
C LEU A 547 -27.79 12.93 10.06
N THR A 548 -27.41 13.07 11.33
CA THR A 548 -27.28 14.40 11.95
C THR A 548 -26.11 15.19 11.33
N ASN A 549 -26.07 16.50 11.55
CA ASN A 549 -24.96 17.33 11.07
C ASN A 549 -23.61 16.86 11.64
N GLU A 550 -23.60 16.42 12.89
CA GLU A 550 -22.42 15.92 13.59
C GLU A 550 -21.96 14.58 13.00
N GLU A 551 -22.89 13.64 12.75
CA GLU A 551 -22.57 12.36 12.09
C GLU A 551 -21.98 12.58 10.69
N GLN A 552 -22.57 13.51 9.92
CA GLN A 552 -22.06 13.87 8.60
C GLN A 552 -20.64 14.45 8.66
N GLU A 553 -20.35 15.33 9.62
CA GLU A 553 -19.04 15.97 9.79
C GLU A 553 -17.98 14.99 10.34
N GLU A 554 -18.35 14.04 11.18
CA GLU A 554 -17.46 12.96 11.64
C GLU A 554 -17.02 12.06 10.47
N ILE A 555 -17.98 11.73 9.59
CA ILE A 555 -17.71 10.95 8.40
C ILE A 555 -16.86 11.77 7.43
N PHE A 556 -17.34 12.95 7.04
CA PHE A 556 -16.74 13.74 5.96
C PHE A 556 -16.66 15.22 6.33
N GLY A 557 -15.80 15.55 7.29
CA GLY A 557 -15.54 16.94 7.70
C GLY A 557 -14.69 17.75 6.71
N PRO A 558 -14.61 19.09 6.86
CA PRO A 558 -13.88 19.96 5.92
C PRO A 558 -12.39 19.62 5.78
N GLU A 559 -11.72 19.25 6.88
CA GLU A 559 -10.31 18.84 6.84
C GLU A 559 -10.13 17.49 6.15
N TYR A 560 -11.11 16.59 6.25
CA TYR A 560 -11.08 15.32 5.51
C TYR A 560 -11.29 15.55 4.01
N PHE A 561 -12.13 16.52 3.64
CA PHE A 561 -12.32 16.92 2.26
C PHE A 561 -11.02 17.43 1.63
N LYS A 562 -10.31 18.35 2.30
CA LYS A 562 -8.97 18.82 1.87
C LYS A 562 -7.97 17.67 1.73
N LYS A 563 -7.91 16.77 2.71
CA LYS A 563 -7.06 15.57 2.63
C LYS A 563 -7.42 14.67 1.44
N THR A 564 -8.69 14.61 1.06
CA THR A 564 -9.16 13.82 -0.09
C THR A 564 -8.74 14.44 -1.41
N ILE A 565 -8.73 15.77 -1.50
CA ILE A 565 -8.16 16.51 -2.63
C ILE A 565 -6.65 16.27 -2.75
N GLU A 566 -5.90 16.35 -1.65
CA GLU A 566 -4.45 16.07 -1.67
C GLU A 566 -4.15 14.61 -2.02
N TYR A 567 -4.89 13.67 -1.44
CA TYR A 567 -4.83 12.25 -1.83
C TYR A 567 -5.06 12.07 -3.34
N ALA A 568 -6.09 12.73 -3.89
CA ALA A 568 -6.39 12.69 -5.30
C ALA A 568 -5.21 13.23 -6.13
N LYS A 569 -4.61 14.37 -5.77
CA LYS A 569 -3.42 14.90 -6.47
C LYS A 569 -2.24 13.90 -6.47
N GLU A 570 -2.04 13.14 -5.41
CA GLU A 570 -0.98 12.11 -5.33
C GLU A 570 -1.24 10.87 -6.20
N THR A 571 -2.47 10.67 -6.69
CA THR A 571 -2.80 9.56 -7.61
C THR A 571 -2.38 9.81 -9.05
N GLY A 572 -1.96 11.02 -9.43
CA GLY A 572 -1.35 11.25 -10.74
C GLY A 572 -2.30 11.35 -11.94
N PHE A 573 -3.62 11.17 -11.79
CA PHE A 573 -4.58 11.43 -12.88
C PHE A 573 -4.67 12.93 -13.21
N SER A 574 -5.19 13.26 -14.39
CA SER A 574 -5.29 14.65 -14.88
C SER A 574 -6.70 15.23 -14.79
N GLU A 575 -7.73 14.41 -14.57
CA GLU A 575 -9.11 14.87 -14.43
C GLU A 575 -9.79 14.20 -13.23
N TYR A 576 -10.50 15.00 -12.43
CA TYR A 576 -11.22 14.57 -11.23
C TYR A 576 -12.60 15.23 -11.16
N TYR A 577 -13.63 14.41 -11.03
CA TYR A 577 -15.02 14.84 -10.87
C TYR A 577 -15.45 14.59 -9.43
N LEU A 578 -15.69 15.66 -8.68
CA LEU A 578 -16.10 15.58 -7.28
C LEU A 578 -17.56 15.16 -7.16
N TRP A 579 -17.82 14.20 -6.28
CA TRP A 579 -19.13 13.66 -5.96
C TRP A 579 -19.69 14.28 -4.68
N GLY A 580 -20.62 15.23 -4.82
CA GLY A 580 -21.26 15.88 -3.67
C GLY A 580 -21.71 17.34 -3.85
N SER A 581 -21.71 17.86 -5.07
CA SER A 581 -21.95 19.29 -5.32
C SER A 581 -23.27 19.81 -4.74
N GLU A 582 -24.31 18.99 -4.80
CA GLU A 582 -25.64 19.30 -4.29
C GLU A 582 -25.66 19.33 -2.77
N TRP A 583 -24.91 18.44 -2.12
CA TRP A 583 -24.80 18.41 -0.67
C TRP A 583 -24.05 19.63 -0.13
N TRP A 584 -22.99 20.10 -0.81
CA TRP A 584 -22.29 21.33 -0.39
C TRP A 584 -23.21 22.55 -0.46
N TYR A 585 -24.03 22.65 -1.53
CA TYR A 585 -25.02 23.72 -1.64
C TYR A 585 -26.07 23.62 -0.54
N TRP A 586 -26.55 22.41 -0.24
CA TRP A 586 -27.47 22.16 0.86
C TRP A 586 -26.91 22.59 2.23
N LYS A 587 -25.64 22.30 2.51
CA LYS A 587 -24.94 22.77 3.72
C LYS A 587 -24.85 24.30 3.74
N LYS A 588 -24.50 24.93 2.61
CA LYS A 588 -24.46 26.40 2.46
C LYS A 588 -25.81 27.04 2.77
N MET A 589 -26.90 26.52 2.22
CA MET A 589 -28.26 27.01 2.48
C MET A 589 -28.71 26.86 3.94
N ARG A 590 -28.01 26.03 4.71
CA ARG A 590 -28.22 25.83 6.16
C ARG A 590 -27.18 26.53 7.02
N GLY A 591 -26.41 27.46 6.46
CA GLY A 591 -25.47 28.30 7.19
C GLY A 591 -24.05 27.72 7.31
N ASP A 592 -23.75 26.58 6.67
CA ASP A 592 -22.40 25.98 6.66
C ASP A 592 -21.80 26.00 5.23
N ALA A 593 -21.13 27.10 4.88
CA ALA A 593 -20.52 27.29 3.57
C ALA A 593 -19.15 26.62 3.41
N ARG A 594 -18.57 26.01 4.46
CA ARG A 594 -17.17 25.53 4.46
C ARG A 594 -16.85 24.58 3.30
N TYR A 595 -17.77 23.68 2.95
CA TYR A 595 -17.59 22.74 1.83
C TYR A 595 -17.65 23.43 0.46
N TRP A 596 -18.57 24.39 0.32
CA TRP A 596 -18.71 25.20 -0.88
C TRP A 596 -17.45 26.05 -1.11
N ASP A 597 -16.91 26.65 -0.05
CA ASP A 597 -15.71 27.48 -0.12
C ASP A 597 -14.46 26.66 -0.47
N ILE A 598 -14.30 25.44 0.08
CA ILE A 598 -13.23 24.52 -0.30
C ILE A 598 -13.31 24.18 -1.80
N ALA A 599 -14.51 23.85 -2.29
CA ALA A 599 -14.71 23.56 -3.71
C ALA A 599 -14.43 24.79 -4.59
N LYS A 600 -14.84 25.98 -4.15
CA LYS A 600 -14.59 27.25 -4.86
C LYS A 600 -13.10 27.54 -4.98
N GLU A 601 -12.36 27.38 -3.89
CA GLU A 601 -10.90 27.54 -3.88
C GLU A 601 -10.24 26.54 -4.84
N LEU A 602 -10.69 25.28 -4.83
CA LEU A 602 -10.18 24.24 -5.72
C LEU A 602 -10.39 24.57 -7.20
N PHE A 603 -11.59 25.01 -7.60
CA PHE A 603 -11.91 25.28 -9.01
C PHE A 603 -11.33 26.60 -9.53
N THR A 604 -11.14 27.60 -8.65
CA THR A 604 -10.58 28.91 -9.03
C THR A 604 -9.06 28.93 -9.07
N THR A 605 -8.39 28.04 -8.34
CA THR A 605 -6.93 27.94 -8.38
C THR A 605 -6.45 27.41 -9.73
N LYS A 606 -5.84 28.27 -10.54
CA LYS A 606 -5.03 27.85 -11.69
C LYS A 606 -3.70 27.33 -11.16
N ASP A 607 -3.68 26.07 -10.70
CA ASP A 607 -2.50 25.32 -10.24
C ASP A 607 -1.38 26.17 -9.62
N SER A 608 -1.56 26.60 -8.36
CA SER A 608 -0.45 27.00 -7.49
C SER A 608 -0.60 26.31 -6.13
N ILE A 609 0.06 25.16 -6.03
CA ILE A 609 0.70 24.57 -4.84
C ILE A 609 0.17 25.10 -3.49
N PHE A 610 -0.66 24.31 -2.81
CA PHE A 610 -0.83 24.40 -1.36
C PHE A 610 0.49 23.99 -0.69
N LEU A 611 1.41 24.94 -0.53
CA LEU A 611 2.55 24.79 0.38
C LEU A 611 2.12 25.31 1.75
N LYS A 612 2.00 24.37 2.68
CA LYS A 612 2.20 24.45 4.14
C LYS A 612 2.09 25.84 4.79
N LYS A 613 1.18 25.95 5.76
CA LYS A 613 1.52 26.57 7.05
C LYS A 613 1.71 25.47 8.09
#